data_AF-X1TMN7-F1
#
_entry.id   AF-X1TMN7-F1
#
_cell.length_a   1.000
_cell.length_b   1.000
_cell.length_c   1.000
_cell.angle_alpha   90.00
_cell.angle_beta   90.00
_cell.angle_gamma   90.00
#
_symmetry.space_group_name_H-M   'P 1'
#
loop_
_entity.id
_entity.type
_entity.pdbx_description
1 polymer ?
#
loop_
_entity_poly.entity_id
_entity_poly.type
_entity_poly.pdbx_seq_one_letter_code
_entity_poly.pdbx_strand_id
1 'polypeptide(L)'
;KGFRWLGKNVKQINYNGDKLTPETLKYQLKCYLATRRIIEERQLDFISIKCHYELSEHYVTQCVNCVLCSDPYDWRGKKEPTVFACEADSDGALTMQILKLISGLPTLFIDLRHYDEKEGVYVFCNCGAQSTWFAERSENHVDNLKKVTLYPVIPKYKAKGAHLQYQCKEGEITFARLGRDGKGQYEMAILRGEFVEFPMEKLRETCWEWPHAYAKIDIPPDKLIDVWPANHFHAVSGNYIAELMKICEILKIKP
;
A
#
# COMPACT_ATOMS: atom_id res chain seq x y z
N LYS A 1 -4.76 4.35 23.59
CA LYS A 1 -4.51 2.89 23.42
C LYS A 1 -3.63 2.65 22.18
N GLY A 2 -4.07 3.04 20.98
CA GLY A 2 -3.29 2.90 19.73
C GLY A 2 -1.83 3.35 19.79
N PHE A 3 -1.54 4.54 20.34
CA PHE A 3 -0.17 5.06 20.46
C PHE A 3 0.79 4.10 21.20
N ARG A 4 0.35 3.55 22.34
CA ARG A 4 1.14 2.59 23.12
C ARG A 4 1.29 1.25 22.42
N TRP A 5 0.23 0.79 21.75
CA TRP A 5 0.27 -0.47 20.99
C TRP A 5 1.23 -0.35 19.81
N LEU A 6 1.20 0.76 19.08
CA LEU A 6 2.10 0.97 17.95
C LEU A 6 3.55 1.00 18.43
N GLY A 7 3.86 1.80 19.46
CA GLY A 7 5.21 1.88 20.03
C GLY A 7 5.72 0.59 20.67
N LYS A 8 4.83 -0.35 21.04
CA LYS A 8 5.22 -1.67 21.57
C LYS A 8 5.53 -2.68 20.46
N ASN A 9 4.85 -2.60 19.31
CA ASN A 9 4.88 -3.65 18.30
C ASN A 9 5.76 -3.31 17.09
N VAL A 10 5.92 -2.04 16.75
CA VAL A 10 6.82 -1.64 15.65
C VAL A 10 8.28 -1.78 16.05
N LYS A 11 9.16 -2.00 15.07
CA LYS A 11 10.61 -2.11 15.29
C LYS A 11 11.16 -0.90 16.04
N GLN A 12 10.84 0.29 15.54
CA GLN A 12 11.36 1.55 16.04
C GLN A 12 10.51 2.73 15.56
N ILE A 13 10.49 3.81 16.34
CA ILE A 13 9.93 5.10 15.94
C ILE A 13 11.05 6.14 16.04
N ASN A 14 11.45 6.71 14.91
CA ASN A 14 12.51 7.71 14.82
C ASN A 14 11.96 9.12 14.97
N TYR A 15 11.70 9.55 16.20
CA TYR A 15 11.29 10.91 16.48
C TYR A 15 12.41 11.90 16.13
N ASN A 16 12.06 13.01 15.47
CA ASN A 16 13.00 14.08 15.14
C ASN A 16 12.68 15.42 15.83
N GLY A 17 11.66 15.45 16.70
CA GLY A 17 11.28 16.64 17.45
C GLY A 17 10.54 17.72 16.65
N ASP A 18 10.34 17.54 15.34
CA ASP A 18 9.65 18.51 14.48
C ASP A 18 8.50 17.88 13.68
N LYS A 19 8.83 17.06 12.67
CA LYS A 19 7.84 16.41 11.81
C LYS A 19 7.22 15.20 12.51
N LEU A 20 8.04 14.32 13.05
CA LEU A 20 7.59 13.18 13.84
C LEU A 20 7.82 13.44 15.32
N THR A 21 6.73 13.69 16.02
CA THR A 21 6.66 13.82 17.48
C THR A 21 5.56 12.89 18.00
N PRO A 22 5.52 12.61 19.31
CA PRO A 22 4.40 11.89 19.90
C PRO A 22 3.03 12.52 19.57
N GLU A 23 2.97 13.85 19.48
CA GLU A 23 1.75 14.61 19.21
C GLU A 23 1.30 14.46 17.75
N THR A 24 2.24 14.56 16.80
CA THR A 24 1.90 14.40 15.37
C THR A 24 1.53 12.95 15.05
N LEU A 25 2.18 11.98 15.69
CA LEU A 25 1.80 10.56 15.57
C LEU A 25 0.43 10.28 16.20
N LYS A 26 0.14 10.82 17.39
CA LYS A 26 -1.21 10.75 17.99
C LYS A 26 -2.26 11.39 17.08
N TYR A 27 -1.90 12.45 16.35
CA TYR A 27 -2.83 13.10 15.42
C TYR A 27 -3.12 12.21 14.20
N GLN A 28 -2.11 11.55 13.59
CA GLN A 28 -2.37 10.57 12.54
C GLN A 28 -3.24 9.40 13.01
N LEU A 29 -3.05 8.93 14.25
CA LEU A 29 -3.93 7.92 14.86
C LEU A 29 -5.38 8.43 15.03
N LYS A 30 -5.58 9.72 15.32
CA LYS A 30 -6.92 10.33 15.34
C LYS A 30 -7.53 10.43 13.94
N CYS A 31 -6.74 10.68 12.90
CA CYS A 31 -7.22 10.62 11.51
C CYS A 31 -7.79 9.23 11.18
N TYR A 32 -7.08 8.16 11.56
CA TYR A 32 -7.60 6.79 11.42
C TYR A 32 -8.92 6.56 12.16
N LEU A 33 -9.05 7.06 13.40
CA LEU A 33 -10.30 6.98 14.15
C LEU A 33 -11.45 7.73 13.45
N ALA A 34 -11.18 8.92 12.92
CA ALA A 34 -12.16 9.72 12.19
C ALA A 34 -12.58 9.02 10.89
N THR A 35 -11.63 8.52 10.11
CA THR A 35 -11.89 7.74 8.89
C THR A 35 -12.74 6.51 9.17
N ARG A 36 -12.44 5.75 10.23
CA ARG A 36 -13.27 4.63 10.66
C ARG A 36 -14.70 5.03 10.98
N ARG A 37 -14.88 6.13 11.72
CA ARG A 37 -16.22 6.65 12.03
C ARG A 37 -16.98 7.02 10.75
N ILE A 38 -16.32 7.64 9.78
CA ILE A 38 -16.93 7.97 8.48
C ILE A 38 -17.32 6.69 7.74
N ILE A 39 -16.45 5.68 7.68
CA ILE A 39 -16.73 4.38 7.06
C ILE A 39 -17.98 3.75 7.70
N GLU A 40 -18.06 3.73 9.03
CA GLU A 40 -19.17 3.15 9.78
C GLU A 40 -20.48 3.95 9.55
N GLU A 41 -20.44 5.28 9.65
CA GLU A 41 -21.61 6.16 9.47
C GLU A 41 -22.14 6.19 8.03
N ARG A 42 -21.27 5.95 7.04
CA ARG A 42 -21.62 5.99 5.61
C ARG A 42 -21.71 4.60 4.98
N GLN A 43 -21.42 3.54 5.74
CA GLN A 43 -21.40 2.16 5.28
C GLN A 43 -20.54 1.95 4.02
N LEU A 44 -19.30 2.45 4.04
CA LEU A 44 -18.39 2.39 2.89
C LEU A 44 -17.61 1.09 2.84
N ASP A 45 -17.65 0.38 1.72
CA ASP A 45 -16.91 -0.89 1.52
C ASP A 45 -15.40 -0.69 1.30
N PHE A 46 -15.04 0.43 0.66
CA PHE A 46 -13.68 0.84 0.36
C PHE A 46 -13.61 2.37 0.30
N ILE A 47 -12.42 2.93 0.47
CA ILE A 47 -12.20 4.37 0.47
C ILE A 47 -10.96 4.75 -0.33
N SER A 48 -10.95 6.00 -0.76
CA SER A 48 -9.76 6.67 -1.27
C SER A 48 -9.59 8.01 -0.54
N ILE A 49 -8.34 8.41 -0.26
CA ILE A 49 -8.05 9.70 0.38
C ILE A 49 -7.05 10.48 -0.46
N LYS A 50 -7.42 11.71 -0.81
CA LYS A 50 -6.52 12.68 -1.43
C LYS A 50 -5.55 13.25 -0.40
N CYS A 51 -4.39 12.60 -0.25
CA CYS A 51 -3.36 13.05 0.69
C CYS A 51 -2.37 14.02 0.04
N HIS A 52 -1.92 13.71 -1.19
CA HIS A 52 -0.91 14.49 -1.89
C HIS A 52 -1.41 15.93 -2.13
N TYR A 53 -0.57 16.91 -1.80
CA TYR A 53 -0.80 18.37 -1.91
C TYR A 53 -1.92 18.96 -1.05
N GLU A 54 -2.79 18.15 -0.48
CA GLU A 54 -3.81 18.60 0.47
C GLU A 54 -3.33 18.33 1.90
N LEU A 55 -3.60 17.13 2.42
CA LEU A 55 -3.27 16.77 3.79
C LEU A 55 -1.75 16.73 4.04
N SER A 56 -0.98 16.35 3.02
CA SER A 56 0.49 16.31 3.04
C SER A 56 1.17 17.69 2.96
N GLU A 57 0.43 18.78 2.74
CA GLU A 57 0.97 20.14 2.80
C GLU A 57 0.49 20.91 4.03
N HIS A 58 -0.73 20.62 4.50
CA HIS A 58 -1.40 21.47 5.50
C HIS A 58 -1.58 20.82 6.89
N TYR A 59 -1.45 19.49 7.01
CA TYR A 59 -1.76 18.77 8.25
C TYR A 59 -0.71 17.68 8.57
N VAL A 60 -1.16 16.43 8.63
CA VAL A 60 -0.33 15.24 8.73
C VAL A 60 -0.60 14.34 7.53
N THR A 61 0.43 13.61 7.11
CA THR A 61 0.24 12.58 6.08
C THR A 61 -0.73 11.51 6.58
N GLN A 62 -1.45 10.88 5.66
CA GLN A 62 -2.40 9.82 5.97
C GLN A 62 -1.76 8.43 6.00
N CYS A 63 -0.42 8.34 6.07
CA CYS A 63 0.31 7.08 5.99
C CYS A 63 -0.08 6.08 7.09
N VAL A 64 -0.17 6.52 8.35
CA VAL A 64 -0.61 5.65 9.46
C VAL A 64 -2.10 5.29 9.33
N ASN A 65 -2.93 6.17 8.76
CA ASN A 65 -4.34 5.91 8.49
C ASN A 65 -4.48 4.82 7.42
N CYS A 66 -3.77 4.97 6.30
CA CYS A 66 -3.68 3.99 5.23
C CYS A 66 -3.29 2.61 5.76
N VAL A 67 -2.19 2.52 6.51
CA VAL A 67 -1.72 1.25 7.11
C VAL A 67 -2.78 0.60 7.98
N LEU A 68 -3.35 1.34 8.93
CA LEU A 68 -4.31 0.75 9.87
C LEU A 68 -5.67 0.45 9.24
N CYS A 69 -6.05 1.12 8.15
CA CYS A 69 -7.21 0.72 7.35
C CYS A 69 -6.93 -0.59 6.59
N SER A 70 -5.80 -0.66 5.89
CA SER A 70 -5.46 -1.80 5.03
C SER A 70 -5.02 -3.04 5.79
N ASP A 71 -4.51 -2.93 7.01
CA ASP A 71 -4.05 -4.10 7.78
C ASP A 71 -5.22 -4.94 8.34
N PRO A 72 -5.06 -6.26 8.50
CA PRO A 72 -6.07 -7.12 9.11
C PRO A 72 -6.06 -7.05 10.65
N TYR A 73 -5.41 -6.04 11.22
CA TYR A 73 -5.28 -5.85 12.66
C TYR A 73 -5.11 -4.37 13.03
N ASP A 74 -5.51 -4.04 14.24
CA ASP A 74 -5.12 -2.81 14.93
C ASP A 74 -5.01 -3.09 16.45
N TRP A 75 -4.89 -2.06 17.27
CA TRP A 75 -4.81 -2.21 18.73
C TRP A 75 -6.08 -2.77 19.40
N ARG A 76 -7.16 -2.97 18.65
CA ARG A 76 -8.44 -3.56 19.08
C ARG A 76 -8.52 -5.05 18.71
N GLY A 77 -7.55 -5.58 17.96
CA GLY A 77 -7.46 -6.99 17.58
C GLY A 77 -7.53 -7.20 16.07
N LYS A 78 -7.86 -8.43 15.67
CA LYS A 78 -8.10 -8.80 14.27
C LYS A 78 -9.31 -8.03 13.74
N LYS A 79 -9.23 -7.60 12.49
CA LYS A 79 -10.32 -6.93 11.77
C LYS A 79 -10.27 -7.28 10.29
N GLU A 80 -11.37 -7.05 9.60
CA GLU A 80 -11.35 -7.06 8.14
C GLU A 80 -10.53 -5.87 7.61
N PRO A 81 -9.63 -6.07 6.64
CA PRO A 81 -9.03 -4.99 5.87
C PRO A 81 -10.08 -4.11 5.20
N THR A 82 -9.97 -2.80 5.38
CA THR A 82 -10.71 -1.84 4.55
C THR A 82 -9.77 -1.35 3.47
N VAL A 83 -10.16 -1.51 2.21
CA VAL A 83 -9.36 -1.02 1.09
C VAL A 83 -9.21 0.50 1.20
N PHE A 84 -7.96 0.94 1.17
CA PHE A 84 -7.58 2.35 1.27
C PHE A 84 -6.68 2.69 0.08
N ALA A 85 -7.21 3.42 -0.89
CA ALA A 85 -6.41 3.95 -1.99
C ALA A 85 -5.80 5.32 -1.64
N CYS A 86 -4.50 5.45 -1.86
CA CYS A 86 -3.83 6.74 -1.76
C CYS A 86 -4.25 7.65 -2.94
N GLU A 87 -4.02 8.95 -2.77
CA GLU A 87 -4.12 9.96 -3.83
C GLU A 87 -5.48 10.06 -4.55
N ALA A 88 -6.56 9.64 -3.89
CA ALA A 88 -7.90 9.55 -4.48
C ALA A 88 -7.99 8.67 -5.76
N ASP A 89 -7.08 7.70 -5.89
CA ASP A 89 -7.07 6.75 -7.00
C ASP A 89 -8.25 5.78 -6.92
N SER A 90 -9.34 6.16 -7.59
CA SER A 90 -10.63 5.45 -7.51
C SER A 90 -10.61 4.11 -8.26
N ASP A 91 -9.95 4.06 -9.41
CA ASP A 91 -9.78 2.82 -10.18
C ASP A 91 -8.84 1.85 -9.42
N GLY A 92 -7.83 2.37 -8.73
CA GLY A 92 -7.01 1.59 -7.80
C GLY A 92 -7.78 1.03 -6.61
N ALA A 93 -8.66 1.84 -6.01
CA ALA A 93 -9.53 1.39 -4.92
C ALA A 93 -10.45 0.24 -5.36
N LEU A 94 -11.09 0.38 -6.54
CA LEU A 94 -11.92 -0.68 -7.12
C LEU A 94 -11.11 -1.94 -7.42
N THR A 95 -9.92 -1.80 -7.99
CA THR A 95 -9.00 -2.91 -8.26
C THR A 95 -8.67 -3.67 -6.98
N MET A 96 -8.23 -2.95 -5.95
CA MET A 96 -7.91 -3.54 -4.64
C MET A 96 -9.12 -4.16 -3.97
N GLN A 97 -10.33 -3.62 -4.16
CA GLN A 97 -11.54 -4.24 -3.62
C GLN A 97 -11.83 -5.57 -4.30
N ILE A 98 -11.69 -5.68 -5.62
CA ILE A 98 -11.81 -6.96 -6.33
C ILE A 98 -10.78 -7.95 -5.80
N LEU A 99 -9.50 -7.56 -5.72
CA LEU A 99 -8.42 -8.40 -5.21
C LEU A 99 -8.66 -8.88 -3.77
N LYS A 100 -9.14 -8.00 -2.89
CA LYS A 100 -9.51 -8.35 -1.51
C LYS A 100 -10.65 -9.37 -1.50
N LEU A 101 -11.70 -9.17 -2.29
CA LEU A 101 -12.88 -10.03 -2.29
C LEU A 101 -12.58 -11.44 -2.80
N ILE A 102 -11.75 -11.59 -3.83
CA ILE A 102 -11.39 -12.91 -4.37
C ILE A 102 -10.40 -13.68 -3.49
N SER A 103 -9.57 -12.96 -2.72
CA SER A 103 -8.50 -13.58 -1.92
C SER A 103 -8.84 -13.76 -0.44
N GLY A 104 -9.68 -12.89 0.11
CA GLY A 104 -9.86 -12.73 1.56
C GLY A 104 -8.67 -12.08 2.27
N LEU A 105 -7.67 -11.58 1.54
CA LEU A 105 -6.41 -11.05 2.07
C LEU A 105 -6.33 -9.51 1.97
N PRO A 106 -5.46 -8.87 2.77
CA PRO A 106 -5.07 -7.49 2.56
C PRO A 106 -4.47 -7.28 1.16
N THR A 107 -4.67 -6.08 0.61
CA THR A 107 -4.11 -5.69 -0.69
C THR A 107 -3.05 -4.60 -0.55
N LEU A 108 -2.16 -4.55 -1.53
CA LEU A 108 -1.09 -3.56 -1.64
C LEU A 108 -1.46 -2.47 -2.63
N PHE A 109 -1.14 -1.23 -2.27
CA PHE A 109 -1.07 -0.07 -3.15
C PHE A 109 0.41 0.32 -3.27
N ILE A 110 0.99 0.26 -4.46
CA ILE A 110 2.41 0.53 -4.68
C ILE A 110 2.66 1.36 -5.95
N ASP A 111 3.69 2.22 -5.91
CA ASP A 111 4.11 2.98 -7.09
C ASP A 111 5.21 2.23 -7.81
N LEU A 112 5.10 2.04 -9.12
CA LEU A 112 6.25 1.65 -9.92
C LEU A 112 7.25 2.82 -9.96
N ARG A 113 8.48 2.60 -9.49
CA ARG A 113 9.55 3.60 -9.53
C ARG A 113 10.43 3.46 -10.75
N HIS A 114 11.02 2.29 -10.94
CA HIS A 114 11.88 2.01 -12.07
C HIS A 114 12.07 0.49 -12.22
N TYR A 115 12.68 0.10 -13.34
CA TYR A 115 13.22 -1.24 -13.53
C TYR A 115 14.73 -1.20 -13.23
N ASP A 116 15.20 -2.07 -12.36
CA ASP A 116 16.61 -2.29 -12.08
C ASP A 116 17.13 -3.39 -13.01
N GLU A 117 17.78 -2.99 -14.11
CA GLU A 117 18.32 -3.92 -15.12
C GLU A 117 19.40 -4.84 -14.57
N LYS A 118 20.18 -4.38 -13.58
CA LYS A 118 21.28 -5.15 -13.02
C LYS A 118 20.75 -6.34 -12.23
N GLU A 119 19.71 -6.10 -11.42
CA GLU A 119 19.10 -7.12 -10.57
C GLU A 119 17.92 -7.83 -11.27
N GLY A 120 17.45 -7.31 -12.41
CA GLY A 120 16.36 -7.88 -13.20
C GLY A 120 14.99 -7.77 -12.50
N VAL A 121 14.74 -6.67 -11.78
CA VAL A 121 13.53 -6.50 -10.96
C VAL A 121 12.86 -5.15 -11.18
N TYR A 122 11.53 -5.12 -11.06
CA TYR A 122 10.77 -3.89 -10.90
C TYR A 122 10.84 -3.43 -9.45
N VAL A 123 11.20 -2.17 -9.25
CA VAL A 123 11.29 -1.53 -7.94
C VAL A 123 10.02 -0.73 -7.69
N PHE A 124 9.33 -1.07 -6.61
CA PHE A 124 8.13 -0.39 -6.16
C PHE A 124 8.37 0.36 -4.85
N CYS A 125 7.84 1.58 -4.76
CA CYS A 125 7.98 2.41 -3.57
C CYS A 125 6.84 3.41 -3.45
N ASN A 126 5.77 3.03 -2.73
CA ASN A 126 4.64 3.94 -2.48
C ASN A 126 5.09 5.15 -1.65
N CYS A 127 4.40 6.27 -1.77
CA CYS A 127 4.65 7.48 -0.98
C CYS A 127 4.27 7.29 0.50
N GLY A 128 5.11 6.58 1.25
CA GLY A 128 5.17 6.60 2.70
C GLY A 128 4.36 5.56 3.46
N ALA A 129 3.48 4.79 2.83
CA ALA A 129 2.71 3.74 3.49
C ALA A 129 2.18 2.69 2.53
N GLN A 130 2.09 1.46 2.99
CA GLN A 130 1.33 0.37 2.38
C GLN A 130 1.05 -0.68 3.49
N SER A 131 0.09 -1.60 3.32
CA SER A 131 -0.29 -2.56 4.38
C SER A 131 0.94 -3.24 4.99
N THR A 132 1.10 -3.20 6.31
CA THR A 132 2.25 -3.81 6.99
C THR A 132 2.16 -5.33 7.05
N TRP A 133 1.00 -5.92 6.78
CA TRP A 133 0.86 -7.38 6.64
C TRP A 133 1.88 -7.98 5.66
N PHE A 134 2.22 -7.27 4.58
CA PHE A 134 3.21 -7.74 3.60
C PHE A 134 4.66 -7.75 4.11
N ALA A 135 4.95 -7.25 5.31
CA ALA A 135 6.30 -7.26 5.88
C ALA A 135 6.78 -8.69 6.22
N GLU A 136 5.86 -9.58 6.62
CA GLU A 136 6.13 -11.02 6.84
C GLU A 136 5.01 -11.93 6.33
N ARG A 137 3.88 -11.37 5.83
CA ARG A 137 2.67 -12.10 5.42
C ARG A 137 2.12 -12.99 6.55
N SER A 138 2.29 -12.58 7.80
CA SER A 138 1.91 -13.36 8.99
C SER A 138 0.52 -12.98 9.51
N GLU A 139 -0.27 -13.97 9.93
CA GLU A 139 -1.51 -13.74 10.71
C GLU A 139 -1.21 -13.12 12.09
N ASN A 140 -0.01 -13.32 12.62
CA ASN A 140 0.43 -12.67 13.85
C ASN A 140 1.01 -11.28 13.55
N HIS A 141 0.25 -10.24 13.89
CA HIS A 141 0.65 -8.84 13.74
C HIS A 141 2.05 -8.49 14.28
N VAL A 142 2.52 -9.16 15.34
CA VAL A 142 3.85 -8.88 15.92
C VAL A 142 4.97 -9.21 14.93
N ASP A 143 4.82 -10.27 14.15
CA ASP A 143 5.83 -10.67 13.16
C ASP A 143 5.95 -9.66 12.03
N ASN A 144 4.83 -9.09 11.62
CA ASN A 144 4.82 -8.03 10.61
C ASN A 144 5.39 -6.72 11.18
N LEU A 145 4.85 -6.25 12.32
CA LEU A 145 5.17 -4.94 12.86
C LEU A 145 6.62 -4.84 13.35
N LYS A 146 7.25 -5.93 13.82
CA LYS A 146 8.67 -5.93 14.23
C LYS A 146 9.65 -5.63 13.08
N LYS A 147 9.18 -5.61 11.83
CA LYS A 147 9.95 -5.18 10.65
C LYS A 147 9.75 -3.72 10.27
N VAL A 148 8.71 -3.09 10.81
CA VAL A 148 8.29 -1.75 10.41
C VAL A 148 8.98 -0.69 11.27
N THR A 149 9.59 0.28 10.61
CA THR A 149 10.18 1.45 11.27
C THR A 149 9.43 2.71 10.86
N LEU A 150 9.05 3.54 11.84
CA LEU A 150 8.43 4.84 11.56
C LEU A 150 9.51 5.90 11.42
N TYR A 151 9.50 6.60 10.29
CA TYR A 151 10.40 7.74 10.02
C TYR A 151 9.61 9.03 9.88
N PRO A 152 10.22 10.19 10.18
CA PRO A 152 9.59 11.47 9.91
C PRO A 152 9.30 11.61 8.42
N VAL A 153 8.18 12.26 8.11
CA VAL A 153 7.81 12.62 6.75
C VAL A 153 8.97 13.35 6.06
N ILE A 154 9.29 12.95 4.82
CA ILE A 154 10.46 13.48 4.10
C ILE A 154 10.34 15.00 3.83
N PRO A 155 11.45 15.71 3.55
CA PRO A 155 11.44 17.16 3.30
C PRO A 155 10.50 17.61 2.17
N LYS A 156 10.21 16.73 1.19
CA LYS A 156 9.29 16.99 0.07
C LYS A 156 7.91 17.52 0.51
N TYR A 157 7.40 17.04 1.65
CA TYR A 157 6.06 17.38 2.13
C TYR A 157 6.13 18.36 3.30
N LYS A 158 5.32 19.42 3.30
CA LYS A 158 5.28 20.34 4.46
C LYS A 158 4.59 19.75 5.68
N ALA A 159 3.76 18.73 5.49
CA ALA A 159 3.07 18.06 6.58
C ALA A 159 4.00 17.35 7.57
N LYS A 160 3.40 17.01 8.69
CA LYS A 160 4.03 16.30 9.79
C LYS A 160 3.57 14.83 9.85
N GLY A 161 4.10 14.09 10.81
CA GLY A 161 3.78 12.69 11.07
C GLY A 161 4.86 11.74 10.60
N ALA A 162 4.46 10.48 10.44
CA ALA A 162 5.33 9.37 10.07
C ALA A 162 5.03 8.83 8.67
N HIS A 163 6.08 8.39 8.00
CA HIS A 163 6.06 7.33 7.00
C HIS A 163 6.45 5.99 7.65
N LEU A 164 6.10 4.88 7.00
CA LEU A 164 6.40 3.54 7.48
C LEU A 164 7.35 2.85 6.49
N GLN A 165 8.57 2.58 6.92
CA GLN A 165 9.58 1.86 6.16
C GLN A 165 9.53 0.37 6.52
N TYR A 166 9.43 -0.46 5.49
CA TYR A 166 9.76 -1.89 5.51
C TYR A 166 9.90 -2.37 4.04
N GLN A 167 10.40 -3.59 3.83
CA GLN A 167 10.38 -4.27 2.53
C GLN A 167 9.36 -5.41 2.55
N CYS A 168 8.59 -5.58 1.48
CA CYS A 168 7.69 -6.72 1.34
C CYS A 168 8.45 -8.05 1.36
N LYS A 169 7.94 -9.02 2.13
CA LYS A 169 8.46 -10.40 2.18
C LYS A 169 8.34 -11.05 0.80
N GLU A 170 9.35 -11.85 0.45
CA GLU A 170 9.40 -12.61 -0.79
C GLU A 170 8.17 -13.53 -0.98
N GLY A 171 7.94 -13.95 -2.21
CA GLY A 171 6.94 -14.95 -2.56
C GLY A 171 5.95 -14.48 -3.62
N GLU A 172 5.17 -15.44 -4.10
CA GLU A 172 4.24 -15.26 -5.22
C GLU A 172 3.24 -14.12 -5.00
N ILE A 173 2.97 -13.37 -6.07
CA ILE A 173 2.11 -12.20 -6.06
C ILE A 173 1.32 -12.09 -7.38
N THR A 174 0.07 -11.67 -7.29
CA THR A 174 -0.75 -11.27 -8.45
C THR A 174 -0.94 -9.77 -8.44
N PHE A 175 -0.64 -9.12 -9.55
CA PHE A 175 -0.91 -7.70 -9.78
C PHE A 175 -2.15 -7.54 -10.66
N ALA A 176 -2.94 -6.52 -10.36
CA ALA A 176 -4.02 -6.08 -11.22
C ALA A 176 -4.10 -4.56 -11.28
N ARG A 177 -4.68 -4.03 -12.36
CA ARG A 177 -5.04 -2.62 -12.48
C ARG A 177 -6.20 -2.43 -13.45
N LEU A 178 -7.33 -1.93 -12.93
CA LEU A 178 -8.35 -1.32 -13.76
C LEU A 178 -7.81 -0.03 -14.39
N GLY A 179 -7.99 0.08 -15.70
CA GLY A 179 -7.82 1.29 -16.49
C GLY A 179 -9.05 1.52 -17.35
N ARG A 180 -9.01 2.57 -18.17
CA ARG A 180 -10.07 2.87 -19.14
C ARG A 180 -9.48 3.03 -20.52
N ASP A 181 -10.15 2.46 -21.51
CA ASP A 181 -9.81 2.66 -22.91
C ASP A 181 -10.11 4.10 -23.36
N GLY A 182 -9.75 4.44 -24.60
CA GLY A 182 -10.03 5.76 -25.19
C GLY A 182 -11.53 6.10 -25.31
N LYS A 183 -12.44 5.15 -25.02
CA LYS A 183 -13.89 5.33 -25.00
C LYS A 183 -14.45 5.35 -23.57
N GLY A 184 -13.60 5.26 -22.54
CA GLY A 184 -13.97 5.28 -21.13
C GLY A 184 -14.46 3.93 -20.57
N GLN A 185 -14.38 2.85 -21.34
CA GLN A 185 -14.75 1.49 -20.89
C GLN A 185 -13.62 0.89 -20.06
N TYR A 186 -13.97 0.13 -19.02
CA TYR A 186 -12.98 -0.52 -18.18
C TYR A 186 -12.23 -1.64 -18.94
N GLU A 187 -10.92 -1.66 -18.76
CA GLU A 187 -10.02 -2.78 -19.07
C GLU A 187 -9.23 -3.13 -17.81
N MET A 188 -8.78 -4.38 -17.67
CA MET A 188 -8.01 -4.83 -16.50
C MET A 188 -6.67 -5.41 -16.93
N ALA A 189 -5.57 -4.71 -16.64
CA ALA A 189 -4.25 -5.30 -16.76
C ALA A 189 -4.04 -6.31 -15.61
N ILE A 190 -3.56 -7.51 -15.93
CA ILE A 190 -3.33 -8.60 -14.98
C ILE A 190 -1.93 -9.15 -15.21
N LEU A 191 -1.11 -9.21 -14.16
CA LEU A 191 0.25 -9.76 -14.22
C LEU A 191 0.51 -10.69 -13.05
N ARG A 192 1.26 -11.77 -13.31
CA ARG A 192 1.84 -12.61 -12.25
C ARG A 192 3.28 -12.18 -12.01
N GLY A 193 3.70 -12.28 -10.75
CA GLY A 193 5.10 -12.10 -10.41
C GLY A 193 5.48 -12.78 -9.11
N GLU A 194 6.68 -12.46 -8.66
CA GLU A 194 7.24 -12.92 -7.40
C GLU A 194 7.96 -11.76 -6.73
N PHE A 195 7.59 -11.46 -5.48
CA PHE A 195 8.40 -10.55 -4.68
C PHE A 195 9.71 -11.23 -4.27
N VAL A 196 10.78 -10.45 -4.28
CA VAL A 196 12.10 -10.87 -3.83
C VAL A 196 12.63 -9.88 -2.79
N GLU A 197 13.54 -10.34 -1.95
CA GLU A 197 14.13 -9.53 -0.88
C GLU A 197 15.57 -9.14 -1.20
N PHE A 198 15.92 -7.91 -0.82
CA PHE A 198 17.28 -7.41 -0.83
C PHE A 198 17.73 -6.99 0.57
N PRO A 199 19.05 -6.81 0.80
CA PRO A 199 19.53 -6.14 2.00
C PRO A 199 18.87 -4.77 2.17
N MET A 200 18.51 -4.42 3.42
CA MET A 200 17.79 -3.18 3.71
C MET A 200 18.46 -1.91 3.17
N GLU A 201 19.78 -1.91 3.00
CA GLU A 201 20.52 -0.78 2.46
C GLU A 201 20.10 -0.40 1.04
N LYS A 202 19.57 -1.35 0.24
CA LYS A 202 19.08 -1.10 -1.13
C LYS A 202 17.97 -0.05 -1.17
N LEU A 203 17.19 0.09 -0.09
CA LEU A 203 16.11 1.08 0.01
C LEU A 203 16.62 2.53 -0.17
N ARG A 204 17.92 2.78 0.09
CA ARG A 204 18.55 4.08 -0.13
C ARG A 204 18.65 4.52 -1.58
N GLU A 205 18.56 3.58 -2.53
CA GLU A 205 18.59 3.89 -3.96
C GLU A 205 17.38 4.73 -4.40
N THR A 206 16.31 4.77 -3.59
CA THR A 206 15.09 5.55 -3.89
C THR A 206 14.70 6.48 -2.73
N CYS A 207 14.03 5.97 -1.70
CA CYS A 207 13.58 6.78 -0.57
C CYS A 207 13.60 5.94 0.70
N TRP A 208 14.59 6.18 1.57
CA TRP A 208 14.82 5.38 2.77
C TRP A 208 13.61 5.31 3.72
N GLU A 209 12.81 6.36 3.80
CA GLU A 209 11.69 6.48 4.74
C GLU A 209 10.41 5.78 4.27
N TRP A 210 10.35 5.34 3.03
CA TRP A 210 9.17 4.75 2.41
C TRP A 210 9.23 3.22 2.40
N PRO A 211 8.08 2.53 2.21
CA PRO A 211 8.08 1.08 2.09
C PRO A 211 8.37 0.64 0.65
N HIS A 212 8.94 -0.55 0.49
CA HIS A 212 9.39 -1.09 -0.80
C HIS A 212 8.83 -2.46 -1.10
N ALA A 213 8.69 -2.75 -2.38
CA ALA A 213 8.62 -4.10 -2.89
C ALA A 213 9.55 -4.21 -4.11
N TYR A 214 10.18 -5.37 -4.28
CA TYR A 214 10.96 -5.68 -5.47
C TYR A 214 10.33 -6.91 -6.09
N ALA A 215 10.00 -6.85 -7.38
CA ALA A 215 9.30 -7.94 -8.04
C ALA A 215 9.98 -8.37 -9.34
N LYS A 216 10.07 -9.68 -9.54
CA LYS A 216 10.20 -10.26 -10.87
C LYS A 216 8.80 -10.40 -11.44
N ILE A 217 8.55 -9.80 -12.59
CA ILE A 217 7.26 -9.83 -13.28
C ILE A 217 7.50 -10.40 -14.67
N ASP A 218 6.59 -11.26 -15.13
CA ASP A 218 6.70 -11.94 -16.42
C ASP A 218 6.33 -11.03 -17.60
N ILE A 219 6.97 -9.87 -17.66
CA ILE A 219 6.86 -8.90 -18.76
C ILE A 219 8.10 -7.99 -18.77
N PRO A 220 8.73 -7.76 -19.94
CA PRO A 220 9.86 -6.84 -20.02
C PRO A 220 9.39 -5.37 -19.98
N PRO A 221 10.26 -4.43 -19.55
CA PRO A 221 9.85 -3.04 -19.29
C PRO A 221 9.30 -2.30 -20.50
N ASP A 222 9.84 -2.58 -21.69
CA ASP A 222 9.40 -2.01 -22.96
C ASP A 222 7.98 -2.41 -23.33
N LYS A 223 7.50 -3.57 -22.86
CA LYS A 223 6.12 -4.03 -23.04
C LYS A 223 5.20 -3.60 -21.93
N LEU A 224 5.72 -3.46 -20.72
CA LEU A 224 4.91 -3.04 -19.57
C LEU A 224 4.25 -1.67 -19.80
N ILE A 225 4.99 -0.73 -20.39
CA ILE A 225 4.49 0.64 -20.64
C ILE A 225 3.31 0.67 -21.63
N ASP A 226 3.22 -0.30 -22.53
CA ASP A 226 2.16 -0.39 -23.53
C ASP A 226 0.86 -0.96 -22.94
N VAL A 227 0.95 -1.74 -21.86
CA VAL A 227 -0.19 -2.50 -21.32
C VAL A 227 -0.67 -2.02 -19.95
N TRP A 228 0.20 -1.41 -19.15
CA TRP A 228 -0.15 -1.01 -17.78
C TRP A 228 -0.67 0.43 -17.76
N PRO A 229 -1.91 0.68 -17.32
CA PRO A 229 -2.60 1.94 -17.60
C PRO A 229 -2.32 3.06 -16.57
N ALA A 230 -1.41 2.87 -15.61
CA ALA A 230 -1.17 3.82 -14.53
C ALA A 230 0.24 3.73 -13.94
N ASN A 231 0.64 4.70 -13.10
CA ASN A 231 1.87 4.59 -12.30
C ASN A 231 1.69 3.66 -11.08
N HIS A 232 0.45 3.47 -10.62
CA HIS A 232 0.13 2.62 -9.47
C HIS A 232 -0.11 1.17 -9.87
N PHE A 233 0.37 0.27 -9.03
CA PHE A 233 0.13 -1.15 -9.06
C PHE A 233 -0.64 -1.56 -7.81
N HIS A 234 -1.53 -2.54 -7.99
CA HIS A 234 -2.28 -3.13 -6.89
C HIS A 234 -2.03 -4.62 -6.88
N ALA A 235 -1.79 -5.17 -5.69
CA ALA A 235 -1.30 -6.54 -5.59
C ALA A 235 -1.92 -7.31 -4.42
N VAL A 236 -1.94 -8.64 -4.56
CA VAL A 236 -2.36 -9.58 -3.51
C VAL A 236 -1.45 -10.82 -3.49
N SER A 237 -1.16 -11.34 -2.30
CA SER A 237 -0.27 -12.50 -2.10
C SER A 237 -0.90 -13.77 -2.67
N GLY A 238 -0.18 -14.47 -3.55
CA GLY A 238 -0.62 -15.70 -4.22
C GLY A 238 -0.99 -15.50 -5.70
N ASN A 239 -1.45 -16.57 -6.34
CA ASN A 239 -1.87 -16.59 -7.74
C ASN A 239 -3.40 -16.56 -7.86
N TYR A 240 -3.92 -15.45 -8.37
CA TYR A 240 -5.36 -15.22 -8.56
C TYR A 240 -5.71 -14.90 -10.01
N ILE A 241 -4.88 -15.32 -10.96
CA ILE A 241 -5.08 -15.03 -12.39
C ILE A 241 -6.40 -15.61 -12.87
N ALA A 242 -6.72 -16.86 -12.53
CA ALA A 242 -7.94 -17.52 -12.98
C ALA A 242 -9.20 -16.82 -12.46
N GLU A 243 -9.19 -16.41 -11.19
CA GLU A 243 -10.24 -15.67 -10.53
C GLU A 243 -10.45 -14.30 -11.17
N LEU A 244 -9.37 -13.56 -11.45
CA LEU A 244 -9.45 -12.25 -12.12
C LEU A 244 -9.98 -12.37 -13.55
N MET A 245 -9.53 -13.38 -14.31
CA MET A 245 -10.07 -13.67 -15.64
C MET A 245 -11.57 -13.97 -15.57
N LYS A 246 -12.01 -14.73 -14.55
CA LYS A 246 -13.43 -15.02 -14.35
C LYS A 246 -14.24 -13.78 -13.97
N ILE A 247 -13.69 -12.91 -13.12
CA ILE A 247 -14.31 -11.62 -12.80
C ILE A 247 -14.43 -10.74 -14.04
N CYS A 248 -13.39 -10.67 -14.87
CA CYS A 248 -13.42 -9.92 -16.13
C CYS A 248 -14.53 -10.43 -17.06
N GLU A 249 -14.68 -11.76 -17.20
CA GLU A 249 -15.78 -12.37 -17.96
C GLU A 249 -17.16 -11.97 -17.42
N ILE A 250 -17.37 -12.09 -16.10
CA ILE A 250 -18.66 -11.78 -15.45
C ILE A 250 -19.02 -10.30 -15.62
N LEU A 251 -18.05 -9.41 -15.42
CA LEU A 251 -18.24 -7.97 -15.49
C LEU A 251 -18.13 -7.41 -16.91
N LYS A 252 -17.81 -8.27 -17.90
CA LYS A 252 -17.55 -7.88 -19.30
C LYS A 252 -16.45 -6.81 -19.42
N ILE A 253 -15.41 -6.95 -18.61
CA ILE A 253 -14.19 -6.15 -18.66
C ILE A 253 -13.19 -6.89 -19.53
N LYS A 254 -12.51 -6.18 -20.43
CA LYS A 254 -11.45 -6.78 -21.24
C LYS A 254 -10.18 -6.92 -20.39
N PRO A 255 -9.63 -8.15 -20.22
CA PRO A 255 -8.34 -8.36 -19.59
C PRO A 255 -7.18 -8.08 -20.56
#